data_AF-A0A928PQ72-F1
#
_entry.id   AF-A0A928PQ72-F1
#
_cell.length_a   1.000
_cell.length_b   1.000
_cell.length_c   1.000
_cell.angle_alpha   90.00
_cell.angle_beta   90.00
_cell.angle_gamma   90.00
#
_symmetry.space_group_name_H-M   'P 1'
#
loop_
_entity.id
_entity.type
_entity.pdbx_description
1 polymer ?
#
loop_
_entity_poly.entity_id
_entity_poly.type
_entity_poly.pdbx_seq_one_letter_code
_entity_poly.pdbx_strand_id
1 'polypeptide(L)'
;MDQERFLRAVEAAAAREKGIIIDEDGVARQTGIGTMGEKGVHSTLKHYYEPDVSCHEIPIGGYVADIVGERGVIEIQTAGFYKLREKLTAFLEAARVTVVWPCVVKKRLITIDKATGEVQSVRRSPKKASRYGLLCELWGLGDLLLHPDLSIVIAMLEADEYRPAGQVRSRRRRGALNGVERIPTAFVGEMCFDCPDDYRQLIPEALPDRFTMAQFSSAAGFSSLQTSGAIKALLKLGVIAEDGREGRSRAFVKSGTDAQ
;
A
#
# COMPACT_ATOMS: atom_id res chain seq x y z
N MET A 1 16.46 5.81 8.02
CA MET A 1 15.89 4.68 7.26
C MET A 1 17.03 3.90 6.64
N ASP A 2 16.94 2.57 6.69
CA ASP A 2 18.04 1.68 6.30
C ASP A 2 17.79 1.09 4.92
N GLN A 3 18.33 1.78 3.90
CA GLN A 3 18.26 1.35 2.51
C GLN A 3 19.01 0.04 2.26
N GLU A 4 20.06 -0.26 3.04
CA GLU A 4 20.81 -1.52 2.92
C GLU A 4 19.95 -2.69 3.38
N ARG A 5 19.30 -2.57 4.55
CA ARG A 5 18.30 -3.55 5.02
C ARG A 5 17.20 -3.76 3.98
N PHE A 6 16.71 -2.69 3.35
CA PHE A 6 15.69 -2.81 2.32
C PHE A 6 16.17 -3.61 1.10
N LEU A 7 17.38 -3.37 0.61
CA LEU A 7 17.93 -4.12 -0.51
C LEU A 7 18.13 -5.60 -0.17
N ARG A 8 18.58 -5.92 1.06
CA ARG A 8 18.63 -7.31 1.55
C ARG A 8 17.24 -7.96 1.57
N ALA A 9 16.20 -7.21 1.93
CA ALA A 9 14.83 -7.70 1.91
C ALA A 9 14.32 -7.97 0.48
N VAL A 10 14.71 -7.14 -0.51
CA VAL A 10 14.43 -7.38 -1.93
C VAL A 10 15.08 -8.69 -2.40
N GLU A 11 16.34 -8.91 -2.02
CA GLU A 11 17.08 -10.14 -2.36
C GLU A 11 16.44 -11.38 -1.72
N ALA A 12 16.08 -11.30 -0.43
CA ALA A 12 15.41 -12.39 0.28
C ALA A 12 14.05 -12.75 -0.35
N ALA A 13 13.25 -11.74 -0.69
CA ALA A 13 11.97 -11.93 -1.38
C ALA A 13 12.15 -12.60 -2.76
N ALA A 14 13.15 -12.18 -3.52
CA ALA A 14 13.46 -12.77 -4.83
C ALA A 14 13.96 -14.22 -4.72
N ALA A 15 14.71 -14.57 -3.68
CA ALA A 15 15.19 -15.93 -3.44
C ALA A 15 14.04 -16.90 -3.12
N ARG A 16 13.03 -16.46 -2.34
CA ARG A 16 11.85 -17.27 -1.99
C ARG A 16 10.95 -17.55 -3.19
N GLU A 17 10.75 -16.59 -4.09
CA GLU A 17 9.90 -16.78 -5.28
C GLU A 17 10.58 -17.60 -6.40
N LYS A 18 11.91 -17.70 -6.39
CA LYS A 18 12.68 -18.55 -7.32
C LYS A 18 12.67 -20.04 -6.98
N GLY A 19 12.03 -20.43 -5.86
CA GLY A 19 11.84 -21.84 -5.49
C GLY A 19 13.10 -22.67 -5.65
N ILE A 20 14.14 -22.39 -4.86
CA ILE A 20 15.25 -23.33 -4.71
C ILE A 20 14.75 -24.45 -3.80
N ILE A 21 14.43 -25.60 -4.40
CA ILE A 21 14.30 -26.86 -3.67
C ILE A 21 15.73 -27.41 -3.59
N ILE A 22 16.22 -27.59 -2.38
CA ILE A 22 17.39 -28.44 -2.13
C ILE A 22 16.83 -29.87 -2.17
N ASP A 23 17.21 -30.65 -3.19
CA ASP A 23 16.86 -32.07 -3.22
C ASP A 23 17.65 -32.84 -2.14
N GLU A 24 17.30 -34.10 -1.90
CA GLU A 24 17.92 -34.94 -0.86
C GLU A 24 19.45 -35.10 -1.04
N ASP A 25 19.98 -34.74 -2.22
CA ASP A 25 21.39 -34.77 -2.58
C ASP A 25 22.12 -33.41 -2.42
N GLY A 26 21.44 -32.38 -1.90
CA GLY A 26 22.04 -31.08 -1.64
C GLY A 26 22.23 -30.18 -2.88
N VAL A 27 21.59 -30.52 -4.01
CA VAL A 27 21.73 -29.78 -5.27
C VAL A 27 20.62 -28.75 -5.42
N ALA A 28 20.99 -27.46 -5.45
CA ALA A 28 20.05 -26.38 -5.71
C ALA A 28 19.55 -26.44 -7.16
N ARG A 29 18.27 -26.79 -7.36
CA ARG A 29 17.63 -26.71 -8.69
C ARG A 29 16.71 -25.48 -8.76
N GLN A 30 16.91 -24.64 -9.79
CA GLN A 30 16.03 -23.51 -10.08
C GLN A 30 14.71 -24.02 -10.70
N THR A 31 13.59 -23.69 -10.06
CA THR A 31 12.28 -23.75 -10.73
C THR A 31 12.01 -22.40 -11.39
N GLY A 32 11.40 -22.43 -12.59
CA GLY A 32 11.34 -21.29 -13.51
C GLY A 32 10.83 -19.98 -12.88
N ILE A 33 11.26 -18.84 -13.46
CA ILE A 33 10.97 -17.47 -13.04
C ILE A 33 9.50 -17.32 -12.61
N GLY A 34 9.28 -17.28 -11.29
CA GLY A 34 7.99 -17.03 -10.67
C GLY A 34 7.51 -15.63 -11.01
N THR A 35 6.21 -15.47 -11.25
CA THR A 35 5.62 -14.17 -11.59
C THR A 35 5.50 -13.30 -10.33
N MET A 36 6.47 -12.43 -10.03
CA MET A 36 6.36 -11.46 -8.93
C MET A 36 5.39 -10.32 -9.31
N GLY A 37 4.08 -10.58 -9.21
CA GLY A 37 3.03 -9.54 -9.36
C GLY A 37 3.00 -8.59 -8.14
N GLU A 38 1.81 -8.28 -7.62
CA GLU A 38 1.66 -7.60 -6.31
C GLU A 38 2.41 -8.34 -5.17
N LYS A 39 2.69 -9.63 -5.37
CA LYS A 39 3.46 -10.51 -4.49
C LYS A 39 4.89 -10.03 -4.20
N GLY A 40 5.58 -9.40 -5.16
CA GLY A 40 6.98 -8.99 -4.97
C GLY A 40 7.14 -7.82 -4.00
N VAL A 41 6.28 -6.82 -4.10
CA VAL A 41 6.25 -5.68 -3.15
C VAL A 41 5.86 -6.17 -1.75
N HIS A 42 4.83 -7.01 -1.68
CA HIS A 42 4.34 -7.60 -0.43
C HIS A 42 5.44 -8.38 0.30
N SER A 43 6.06 -9.33 -0.40
CA SER A 43 7.14 -10.17 0.12
C SER A 43 8.35 -9.37 0.56
N THR A 44 8.77 -8.38 -0.25
CA THR A 44 9.87 -7.46 0.11
C THR A 44 9.56 -6.75 1.43
N LEU A 45 8.35 -6.20 1.58
CA LEU A 45 7.99 -5.50 2.80
C LEU A 45 7.88 -6.45 4.00
N LYS A 46 7.43 -7.70 3.83
CA LYS A 46 7.47 -8.71 4.91
C LYS A 46 8.88 -8.87 5.46
N HIS A 47 9.84 -9.15 4.58
CA HIS A 47 11.25 -9.29 4.95
C HIS A 47 11.87 -7.98 5.47
N TYR A 48 11.43 -6.83 4.97
CA TYR A 48 11.92 -5.55 5.45
C TYR A 48 11.47 -5.29 6.89
N TYR A 49 10.18 -5.45 7.21
CA TYR A 49 9.67 -5.22 8.55
C TYR A 49 10.11 -6.31 9.54
N GLU A 50 10.19 -7.55 9.09
CA GLU A 50 10.61 -8.70 9.90
C GLU A 50 11.51 -9.65 9.09
N PRO A 51 12.83 -9.62 9.32
CA PRO A 51 13.76 -10.52 8.64
C PRO A 51 13.60 -11.99 9.05
N ASP A 52 13.11 -12.28 10.26
CA ASP A 52 12.89 -13.66 10.72
C ASP A 52 11.62 -14.25 10.09
N VAL A 53 11.81 -15.20 9.20
CA VAL A 53 10.72 -15.88 8.48
C VAL A 53 9.84 -16.73 9.38
N SER A 54 10.31 -17.10 10.58
CA SER A 54 9.50 -17.85 11.56
C SER A 54 8.36 -17.01 12.13
N CYS A 55 8.44 -15.68 12.00
CA CYS A 55 7.43 -14.71 12.40
C CYS A 55 6.42 -14.40 11.28
N HIS A 56 6.54 -15.02 10.10
CA HIS A 56 5.67 -14.74 8.95
C HIS A 56 4.53 -15.75 8.84
N GLU A 57 3.39 -15.30 8.30
CA GLU A 57 2.26 -16.19 7.95
C GLU A 57 1.70 -16.94 9.17
N ILE A 58 1.53 -16.23 10.28
CA ILE A 58 1.13 -16.80 11.56
C ILE A 58 -0.40 -16.88 11.67
N PRO A 59 -0.98 -18.04 12.02
CA PRO A 59 -2.42 -18.16 12.21
C PRO A 59 -2.88 -17.44 13.48
N ILE A 60 -3.86 -16.55 13.35
CA ILE A 60 -4.53 -15.85 14.46
C ILE A 60 -6.03 -15.76 14.15
N GLY A 61 -6.88 -16.23 15.07
CA GLY A 61 -8.33 -16.02 14.99
C GLY A 61 -8.99 -16.53 13.70
N GLY A 62 -8.49 -17.63 13.13
CA GLY A 62 -9.00 -18.20 11.85
C GLY A 62 -8.49 -17.51 10.58
N TYR A 63 -7.63 -16.49 10.71
CA TYR A 63 -6.92 -15.84 9.61
C TYR A 63 -5.41 -16.07 9.73
N VAL A 64 -4.67 -15.64 8.70
CA VAL A 64 -3.20 -15.70 8.68
C VAL A 64 -2.65 -14.28 8.63
N ALA A 65 -1.94 -13.87 9.68
CA ALA A 65 -1.24 -12.59 9.76
C ALA A 65 0.03 -12.61 8.92
N ASP A 66 0.34 -11.50 8.24
CA ASP A 66 1.57 -11.45 7.47
C ASP A 66 2.81 -11.58 8.34
N ILE A 67 2.85 -10.83 9.44
CA ILE A 67 3.95 -10.80 10.40
C ILE A 67 3.36 -10.74 11.81
N VAL A 68 3.96 -11.50 12.73
CA VAL A 68 3.74 -11.35 14.17
C VAL A 68 5.11 -11.20 14.82
N GLY A 69 5.37 -10.04 15.40
CA GLY A 69 6.63 -9.75 16.08
C GLY A 69 6.39 -9.07 17.42
N GLU A 70 7.47 -8.58 18.03
CA GLU A 70 7.42 -7.94 19.36
C GLU A 70 6.48 -6.73 19.45
N ARG A 71 6.21 -6.08 18.31
CA ARG A 71 5.39 -4.86 18.22
C ARG A 71 3.93 -5.11 17.88
N GLY A 72 3.52 -6.38 17.82
CA GLY A 72 2.18 -6.83 17.45
C GLY A 72 2.12 -7.43 16.04
N VAL A 73 0.93 -7.37 15.45
CA VAL A 73 0.64 -7.89 14.11
C VAL A 73 0.91 -6.82 13.07
N ILE A 74 1.57 -7.18 11.97
CA ILE A 74 1.66 -6.33 10.78
C ILE A 74 0.95 -7.04 9.63
N GLU A 75 0.08 -6.30 8.95
CA GLU A 75 -0.63 -6.74 7.74
C GLU A 75 -0.24 -5.83 6.58
N ILE A 76 0.26 -6.38 5.47
CA ILE A 76 0.64 -5.57 4.30
C ILE A 76 -0.49 -5.65 3.28
N GLN A 77 -1.05 -4.51 2.88
CA GLN A 77 -2.19 -4.50 1.95
C GLN A 77 -2.11 -3.35 0.95
N THR A 78 -2.27 -3.65 -0.34
CA THR A 78 -2.20 -2.66 -1.43
C THR A 78 -3.53 -2.00 -1.77
N ALA A 79 -4.65 -2.71 -1.56
CA ALA A 79 -6.00 -2.24 -1.86
C ALA A 79 -7.07 -3.12 -1.18
N GLY A 80 -8.33 -2.67 -1.19
CA GLY A 80 -9.47 -3.46 -0.74
C GLY A 80 -9.59 -3.56 0.77
N PHE A 81 -9.27 -2.48 1.51
CA PHE A 81 -9.30 -2.45 2.98
C PHE A 81 -10.64 -2.85 3.58
N TYR A 82 -11.75 -2.65 2.86
CA TYR A 82 -13.07 -3.13 3.30
C TYR A 82 -13.13 -4.64 3.55
N LYS A 83 -12.29 -5.44 2.86
CA LYS A 83 -12.19 -6.89 3.05
C LYS A 83 -11.38 -7.27 4.28
N LEU A 84 -10.58 -6.35 4.81
CA LEU A 84 -9.74 -6.60 5.96
C LEU A 84 -10.51 -6.46 7.28
N ARG A 85 -11.74 -5.92 7.29
CA ARG A 85 -12.45 -5.60 8.53
C ARG A 85 -12.52 -6.77 9.51
N GLU A 86 -13.05 -7.91 9.08
CA GLU A 86 -13.20 -9.09 9.96
C GLU A 86 -11.84 -9.63 10.41
N LYS A 87 -10.87 -9.66 9.49
CA LYS A 87 -9.49 -10.08 9.77
C LYS A 87 -8.81 -9.18 10.81
N LEU A 88 -8.92 -7.86 10.64
CA LEU A 88 -8.34 -6.88 11.56
C LEU A 88 -9.05 -6.91 12.91
N THR A 89 -10.37 -7.10 12.95
CA THR A 89 -11.10 -7.30 14.22
C THR A 89 -10.51 -8.49 14.99
N ALA A 90 -10.35 -9.65 14.34
CA ALA A 90 -9.76 -10.84 14.97
C ALA A 90 -8.31 -10.62 15.46
N PHE A 91 -7.53 -9.83 14.72
CA PHE A 91 -6.15 -9.51 15.13
C PHE A 91 -6.09 -8.51 16.29
N LEU A 92 -6.95 -7.49 16.27
CA LEU A 92 -7.03 -6.46 17.30
C LEU A 92 -7.50 -7.02 18.65
N GLU A 93 -8.23 -8.13 18.66
CA GLU A 93 -8.55 -8.88 19.89
C GLU A 93 -7.31 -9.53 20.53
N ALA A 94 -6.27 -9.82 19.74
CA ALA A 94 -5.08 -10.53 20.19
C ALA A 94 -3.88 -9.60 20.47
N ALA A 95 -3.70 -8.55 19.66
CA ALA A 95 -2.56 -7.65 19.76
C ALA A 95 -2.81 -6.33 19.00
N ARG A 96 -1.93 -5.35 19.20
CA ARG A 96 -1.85 -4.18 18.34
C ARG A 96 -1.63 -4.58 16.88
N VAL A 97 -2.31 -3.90 15.97
CA VAL A 97 -2.22 -4.16 14.53
C VAL A 97 -1.69 -2.93 13.79
N THR A 98 -0.73 -3.14 12.89
CA THR A 98 -0.29 -2.13 11.93
C THR A 98 -0.61 -2.59 10.52
N VAL A 99 -1.40 -1.82 9.78
CA VAL A 99 -1.58 -2.06 8.34
C VAL A 99 -0.56 -1.22 7.57
N VAL A 100 0.32 -1.89 6.85
CA VAL A 100 1.27 -1.24 5.93
C VAL A 100 0.65 -1.17 4.55
N TRP A 101 0.47 0.06 4.05
CA TRP A 101 0.03 0.35 2.70
C TRP A 101 1.22 0.73 1.79
N PRO A 102 1.61 -0.10 0.81
CA PRO A 102 2.72 0.20 -0.07
C PRO A 102 2.37 1.28 -1.11
N CYS A 103 3.14 2.37 -1.14
CA CYS A 103 2.96 3.50 -2.05
C CYS A 103 4.16 3.64 -3.00
N VAL A 104 4.01 3.19 -4.25
CA VAL A 104 5.07 3.30 -5.26
C VAL A 104 5.10 4.72 -5.85
N VAL A 105 5.88 5.61 -5.24
CA VAL A 105 5.95 7.05 -5.57
C VAL A 105 6.74 7.34 -6.83
N LYS A 106 7.72 6.48 -7.18
CA LYS A 106 8.42 6.52 -8.46
C LYS A 106 8.49 5.14 -9.07
N LYS A 107 8.27 5.07 -10.39
CA LYS A 107 8.25 3.81 -11.11
C LYS A 107 8.92 3.92 -12.48
N ARG A 108 9.83 2.99 -12.80
CA ARG A 108 10.30 2.79 -14.18
C ARG A 108 9.50 1.68 -14.83
N LEU A 109 9.24 1.83 -16.12
CA LEU A 109 8.61 0.83 -16.97
C LEU A 109 9.69 0.27 -17.87
N ILE A 110 9.93 -1.03 -17.76
CA ILE A 110 10.96 -1.75 -18.51
C ILE A 110 10.25 -2.75 -19.41
N THR A 111 10.42 -2.62 -20.72
CA THR A 111 9.87 -3.59 -21.68
C THR A 111 10.95 -4.62 -21.98
N ILE A 112 10.63 -5.90 -21.81
CA ILE A 112 11.56 -7.00 -22.05
C ILE A 112 11.03 -7.94 -23.13
N ASP A 113 11.93 -8.46 -23.95
CA ASP A 113 11.64 -9.66 -24.72
C ASP A 113 11.53 -10.85 -23.75
N LYS A 114 10.42 -11.58 -23.79
CA LYS A 114 10.19 -12.67 -22.82
C LYS A 114 11.06 -13.90 -23.08
N ALA A 115 11.47 -14.11 -24.34
CA ALA A 115 12.26 -15.28 -24.73
C ALA A 115 13.75 -15.06 -24.45
N THR A 116 14.26 -13.87 -24.72
CA THR A 116 15.70 -13.56 -24.54
C THR A 116 16.02 -12.86 -23.23
N GLY A 117 15.02 -12.23 -22.59
CA GLY A 117 15.22 -11.36 -21.43
C GLY A 117 15.81 -9.99 -21.77
N GLU A 118 16.05 -9.70 -23.06
CA GLU A 118 16.65 -8.44 -23.48
C GLU A 118 15.73 -7.24 -23.20
N VAL A 119 16.33 -6.18 -22.66
CA VAL A 119 15.63 -4.92 -22.42
C VAL A 119 15.45 -4.17 -23.73
N GLN A 120 14.21 -4.06 -24.18
CA GLN A 120 13.84 -3.33 -25.39
C GLN A 120 13.65 -1.83 -25.13
N SER A 121 13.17 -1.45 -23.94
CA SER A 121 13.03 -0.04 -23.57
C SER A 121 12.97 0.18 -22.08
N VAL A 122 13.46 1.34 -21.64
CA VAL A 122 13.37 1.83 -20.26
C VAL A 122 12.82 3.25 -20.29
N ARG A 123 11.76 3.51 -19.53
CA ARG A 123 11.25 4.88 -19.34
C ARG A 123 10.67 5.09 -17.96
N ARG A 124 10.62 6.33 -17.49
CA ARG A 124 9.86 6.67 -16.28
C ARG A 124 8.36 6.59 -16.55
N SER A 125 7.60 6.08 -15.57
CA SER A 125 6.14 6.12 -15.63
C SER A 125 5.66 7.56 -15.42
N PRO A 126 4.70 8.06 -16.22
CA PRO A 126 4.07 9.35 -15.94
C PRO A 126 3.13 9.27 -14.72
N LYS A 127 2.69 8.06 -14.34
CA LYS A 127 1.82 7.85 -13.17
C LYS A 127 2.66 7.72 -11.91
N LYS A 128 2.33 8.53 -10.91
CA LYS A 128 2.89 8.45 -9.56
C LYS A 128 1.77 8.06 -8.61
N ALA A 129 2.00 7.09 -7.72
CA ALA A 129 1.10 6.91 -6.59
C ALA A 129 1.20 8.15 -5.70
N SER A 130 0.07 8.56 -5.13
CA SER A 130 0.00 9.66 -4.18
C SER A 130 -0.36 9.11 -2.81
N ARG A 131 0.19 9.70 -1.74
CA ARG A 131 -0.22 9.40 -0.36
C ARG A 131 -1.73 9.53 -0.16
N TYR A 132 -2.38 10.46 -0.88
CA TYR A 132 -3.82 10.63 -0.82
C TYR A 132 -4.56 9.36 -1.26
N GLY A 133 -3.96 8.52 -2.12
CA GLY A 133 -4.53 7.24 -2.53
C GLY A 133 -5.00 6.36 -1.36
N LEU A 134 -4.34 6.44 -0.20
CA LEU A 134 -4.76 5.75 1.03
C LEU A 134 -6.19 6.13 1.45
N LEU A 135 -6.61 7.38 1.29
CA LEU A 135 -7.96 7.86 1.65
C LEU A 135 -9.09 7.07 0.95
N CYS A 136 -8.82 6.53 -0.24
CA CYS A 136 -9.79 5.70 -0.96
C CYS A 136 -10.02 4.35 -0.27
N GLU A 137 -9.03 3.87 0.48
CA GLU A 137 -9.07 2.59 1.19
C GLU A 137 -9.61 2.75 2.61
N LEU A 138 -9.23 3.83 3.31
CA LEU A 138 -9.58 4.06 4.72
C LEU A 138 -11.09 3.99 4.99
N TRP A 139 -11.92 4.52 4.10
CA TRP A 139 -13.38 4.44 4.26
C TRP A 139 -13.89 3.00 4.44
N GLY A 140 -13.21 2.02 3.82
CA GLY A 140 -13.52 0.61 3.95
C GLY A 140 -13.39 0.08 5.39
N LEU A 141 -12.51 0.65 6.21
CA LEU A 141 -12.27 0.19 7.58
C LEU A 141 -13.38 0.59 8.57
N GLY A 142 -14.13 1.65 8.27
CA GLY A 142 -15.23 2.10 9.13
C GLY A 142 -14.75 2.50 10.53
N ASP A 143 -15.38 1.96 11.58
CA ASP A 143 -15.07 2.30 12.97
C ASP A 143 -13.69 1.82 13.44
N LEU A 144 -13.09 0.85 12.74
CA LEU A 144 -11.72 0.40 13.05
C LEU A 144 -10.70 1.52 12.93
N LEU A 145 -10.95 2.56 12.12
CA LEU A 145 -10.10 3.75 12.02
C LEU A 145 -9.93 4.50 13.35
N LEU A 146 -10.83 4.29 14.31
CA LEU A 146 -10.82 4.93 15.62
C LEU A 146 -10.30 3.98 16.71
N HIS A 147 -9.91 2.75 16.36
CA HIS A 147 -9.42 1.78 17.33
C HIS A 147 -8.03 2.20 17.83
N PRO A 148 -7.79 2.30 19.15
CA PRO A 148 -6.53 2.80 19.70
C PRO A 148 -5.32 1.92 19.34
N ASP A 149 -5.56 0.62 19.12
CA ASP A 149 -4.52 -0.33 18.74
C ASP A 149 -4.40 -0.60 17.23
N LEU A 150 -5.04 0.22 16.38
CA LEU A 150 -4.85 0.16 14.92
C LEU A 150 -3.99 1.33 14.44
N SER A 151 -2.80 1.01 13.93
CA SER A 151 -1.95 1.95 13.20
C SER A 151 -2.02 1.70 11.69
N ILE A 152 -1.90 2.75 10.89
CA ILE A 152 -1.68 2.65 9.44
C ILE A 152 -0.31 3.25 9.10
N VAL A 153 0.44 2.59 8.23
CA VAL A 153 1.73 3.10 7.72
C VAL A 153 1.70 3.16 6.21
N ILE A 154 2.10 4.29 5.63
CA ILE A 154 2.40 4.39 4.19
C ILE A 154 3.88 4.09 3.99
N ALA A 155 4.20 2.93 3.40
CA ALA A 155 5.57 2.61 2.97
C ALA A 155 5.81 3.17 1.56
N MET A 156 6.55 4.27 1.46
CA MET A 156 6.86 4.92 0.18
C MET A 156 8.05 4.24 -0.50
N LEU A 157 7.84 3.78 -1.73
CA LEU A 157 8.80 2.97 -2.47
C LEU A 157 9.11 3.53 -3.86
N GLU A 158 10.30 3.24 -4.35
CA GLU A 158 10.58 3.21 -5.78
C GLU A 158 10.50 1.77 -6.29
N ALA A 159 10.10 1.57 -7.55
CA ALA A 159 10.04 0.24 -8.14
C ALA A 159 10.29 0.24 -9.66
N ASP A 160 10.81 -0.88 -10.14
CA ASP A 160 10.84 -1.23 -11.55
C ASP A 160 9.67 -2.15 -11.88
N GLU A 161 9.00 -1.88 -13.00
CA GLU A 161 7.92 -2.70 -13.51
C GLU A 161 8.28 -3.25 -14.89
N TYR A 162 8.64 -4.53 -14.91
CA TYR A 162 9.02 -5.27 -16.10
C TYR A 162 7.77 -5.76 -16.82
N ARG A 163 7.73 -5.55 -18.13
CA ARG A 163 6.56 -5.82 -18.98
C ARG A 163 7.01 -6.61 -20.20
N PRO A 164 6.43 -7.78 -20.46
CA PRO A 164 6.73 -8.52 -21.68
C PRO A 164 6.31 -7.73 -22.93
N ALA A 165 7.17 -7.72 -23.94
CA ALA A 165 6.91 -7.17 -25.25
C ALA A 165 5.70 -7.84 -25.93
N GLY A 166 4.99 -7.09 -26.78
CA GLY A 166 3.90 -7.64 -27.60
C GLY A 166 2.59 -7.97 -26.86
N GLN A 167 2.48 -7.70 -25.55
CA GLN A 167 1.23 -7.97 -24.84
C GLN A 167 0.12 -6.96 -25.13
N VAL A 168 -1.05 -7.50 -25.51
CA VAL A 168 -2.29 -6.75 -25.70
C VAL A 168 -3.02 -6.63 -24.36
N ARG A 169 -3.50 -5.42 -24.04
CA ARG A 169 -4.35 -5.19 -22.87
C ARG A 169 -5.61 -6.06 -22.97
N SER A 170 -5.84 -6.93 -21.99
CA SER A 170 -7.06 -7.74 -21.94
C SER A 170 -8.29 -6.84 -21.79
N ARG A 171 -9.27 -6.99 -22.70
CA ARG A 171 -10.59 -6.35 -22.61
C ARG A 171 -11.42 -6.89 -21.43
N ARG A 172 -11.19 -8.16 -21.02
CA ARG A 172 -11.95 -8.84 -19.95
C ARG A 172 -11.48 -8.51 -18.54
N ARG A 173 -10.20 -8.16 -18.35
CA ARG A 173 -9.66 -7.66 -17.07
C ARG A 173 -9.24 -6.21 -17.27
N ARG A 174 -10.18 -5.28 -17.09
CA ARG A 174 -9.99 -3.80 -17.15
C ARG A 174 -8.52 -3.38 -16.97
N GLY A 175 -7.74 -3.34 -18.05
CA GLY A 175 -6.39 -2.77 -18.10
C GLY A 175 -5.20 -3.57 -17.51
N ALA A 176 -5.35 -4.82 -17.06
CA ALA A 176 -4.20 -5.59 -16.54
C ALA A 176 -3.37 -6.21 -17.69
N LEU A 177 -2.06 -5.92 -17.70
CA LEU A 177 -1.06 -6.62 -18.52
C LEU A 177 -0.69 -7.93 -17.80
N ASN A 178 -0.65 -9.06 -18.50
CA ASN A 178 -0.26 -10.34 -17.90
C ASN A 178 1.27 -10.40 -17.74
N GLY A 179 1.78 -11.16 -16.77
CA GLY A 179 3.23 -11.34 -16.60
C GLY A 179 4.02 -10.06 -16.33
N VAL A 180 3.38 -9.05 -15.74
CA VAL A 180 4.07 -7.86 -15.24
C VAL A 180 4.73 -8.20 -13.92
N GLU A 181 6.02 -7.94 -13.84
CA GLU A 181 6.80 -8.12 -12.62
C GLU A 181 7.10 -6.76 -11.99
N ARG A 182 6.91 -6.62 -10.68
CA ARG A 182 7.23 -5.38 -9.97
C ARG A 182 8.26 -5.66 -8.89
N ILE A 183 9.44 -5.07 -9.05
CA ILE A 183 10.57 -5.20 -8.14
C ILE A 183 10.80 -3.86 -7.45
N PRO A 184 10.62 -3.76 -6.11
CA PRO A 184 11.01 -2.56 -5.39
C PRO A 184 12.52 -2.31 -5.49
N THR A 185 12.90 -1.05 -5.64
CA THR A 185 14.31 -0.65 -5.83
C THR A 185 14.81 0.29 -4.74
N ALA A 186 13.92 0.99 -4.04
CA ALA A 186 14.30 1.81 -2.89
C ALA A 186 13.16 2.00 -1.89
N PHE A 187 13.54 2.13 -0.62
CA PHE A 187 12.67 2.57 0.46
C PHE A 187 12.85 4.06 0.68
N VAL A 188 11.83 4.83 0.30
CA VAL A 188 11.90 6.30 0.26
C VAL A 188 11.55 6.91 1.60
N GLY A 189 10.60 6.31 2.32
CA GLY A 189 9.95 6.99 3.44
C GLY A 189 8.85 6.17 4.08
N GLU A 190 8.52 6.52 5.32
CA GLU A 190 7.29 6.11 5.99
C GLU A 190 6.48 7.33 6.41
N MET A 191 5.17 7.16 6.46
CA MET A 191 4.25 8.08 7.11
C MET A 191 3.35 7.24 8.01
N CYS A 192 3.40 7.51 9.32
CA CYS A 192 2.67 6.78 10.33
C CYS A 192 1.39 7.52 10.72
N PHE A 193 0.34 6.76 10.98
CA PHE A 193 -0.95 7.21 11.47
C PHE A 193 -1.31 6.31 12.65
N ASP A 194 -0.99 6.79 13.85
CA ASP A 194 -1.16 6.06 15.10
C ASP A 194 -2.39 6.56 15.87
N CYS A 195 -2.89 7.75 15.53
CA CYS A 195 -4.11 8.30 16.08
C CYS A 195 -4.94 9.04 15.01
N PRO A 196 -6.22 9.36 15.28
CA PRO A 196 -7.07 10.09 14.34
C PRO A 196 -6.48 11.44 13.89
N ASP A 197 -5.73 12.12 14.76
CA ASP A 197 -5.14 13.44 14.48
C ASP A 197 -4.12 13.40 13.31
N ASP A 198 -3.34 12.32 13.25
CA ASP A 198 -2.27 12.12 12.26
C ASP A 198 -2.81 12.17 10.83
N TYR A 199 -4.08 11.82 10.62
CA TYR A 199 -4.70 11.82 9.30
C TYR A 199 -4.91 13.22 8.71
N ARG A 200 -4.68 14.31 9.48
CA ARG A 200 -4.54 15.67 8.93
C ARG A 200 -3.43 15.75 7.88
N GLN A 201 -2.40 14.90 7.98
CA GLN A 201 -1.34 14.79 6.97
C GLN A 201 -1.87 14.36 5.59
N LEU A 202 -3.08 13.81 5.48
CA LEU A 202 -3.72 13.44 4.22
C LEU A 202 -4.64 14.55 3.66
N ILE A 203 -4.77 15.68 4.34
CA ILE A 203 -5.46 16.86 3.80
C ILE A 203 -4.46 17.64 2.93
N PRO A 204 -4.77 17.89 1.63
CA PRO A 204 -3.87 18.67 0.78
C PRO A 204 -3.56 20.06 1.37
N GLU A 205 -2.28 20.38 1.52
CA GLU A 205 -1.79 21.65 2.09
C GLU A 205 -2.28 22.89 1.32
N ALA A 206 -2.45 22.76 0.00
CA ALA A 206 -2.95 23.83 -0.85
C ALA A 206 -4.45 24.16 -0.64
N LEU A 207 -5.18 23.38 0.16
CA LEU A 207 -6.58 23.68 0.45
C LEU A 207 -6.71 24.80 1.48
N PRO A 208 -7.62 25.77 1.26
CA PRO A 208 -8.02 26.70 2.30
C PRO A 208 -8.64 25.94 3.50
N ASP A 209 -8.74 26.61 4.64
CA ASP A 209 -9.30 26.00 5.85
C ASP A 209 -10.76 25.60 5.67
N ARG A 210 -11.52 26.42 4.93
CA ARG A 210 -12.87 26.09 4.45
C ARG A 210 -12.84 25.76 2.96
N PHE A 211 -13.32 24.59 2.57
CA PHE A 211 -13.25 24.08 1.20
C PHE A 211 -14.49 23.27 0.79
N THR A 212 -14.68 23.09 -0.51
CA THR A 212 -15.73 22.27 -1.12
C THR A 212 -15.20 20.92 -1.60
N MET A 213 -16.10 19.97 -1.88
CA MET A 213 -15.70 18.69 -2.50
C MET A 213 -14.91 18.89 -3.80
N ALA A 214 -15.27 19.89 -4.62
CA ALA A 214 -14.61 20.14 -5.89
C ALA A 214 -13.16 20.61 -5.71
N GLN A 215 -12.92 21.52 -4.75
CA GLN A 215 -11.58 21.96 -4.39
C GLN A 215 -10.74 20.80 -3.86
N PHE A 216 -11.29 19.97 -2.96
CA PHE A 216 -10.61 18.78 -2.46
C PHE A 216 -10.24 17.81 -3.58
N SER A 217 -11.20 17.51 -4.47
CA SER A 217 -10.99 16.61 -5.62
C SER A 217 -9.86 17.09 -6.52
N SER A 218 -9.82 18.40 -6.79
CA SER A 218 -8.79 19.02 -7.62
C SER A 218 -7.41 18.93 -6.95
N ALA A 219 -7.32 19.32 -5.68
CA ALA A 219 -6.05 19.35 -4.93
C ALA A 219 -5.47 17.94 -4.69
N ALA A 220 -6.33 16.94 -4.43
CA ALA A 220 -5.90 15.56 -4.22
C ALA A 220 -5.71 14.76 -5.53
N GLY A 221 -6.17 15.29 -6.68
CA GLY A 221 -6.13 14.61 -7.97
C GLY A 221 -7.11 13.42 -8.08
N PHE A 222 -8.29 13.54 -7.45
CA PHE A 222 -9.28 12.46 -7.36
C PHE A 222 -10.43 12.60 -8.36
N SER A 223 -11.03 11.45 -8.70
CA SER A 223 -12.36 11.38 -9.29
C SER A 223 -13.46 11.60 -8.25
N SER A 224 -14.68 11.92 -8.69
CA SER A 224 -15.83 12.19 -7.79
C SER A 224 -16.10 11.05 -6.78
N LEU A 225 -16.00 9.79 -7.21
CA LEU A 225 -16.21 8.64 -6.33
C LEU A 225 -15.13 8.54 -5.23
N GLN A 226 -13.87 8.75 -5.61
CA GLN A 226 -12.74 8.75 -4.67
C GLN A 226 -12.87 9.89 -3.65
N THR A 227 -13.27 11.07 -4.12
CA THR A 227 -13.52 12.24 -3.28
C THR A 227 -14.60 11.96 -2.22
N SER A 228 -15.68 11.26 -2.58
CA SER A 228 -16.73 10.93 -1.60
C SER A 228 -16.22 10.01 -0.49
N GLY A 229 -15.50 8.94 -0.83
CA GLY A 229 -14.92 8.03 0.16
C GLY A 229 -13.90 8.73 1.06
N ALA A 230 -13.01 9.52 0.46
CA ALA A 230 -11.99 10.28 1.17
C ALA A 230 -12.59 11.27 2.19
N ILE A 231 -13.59 12.07 1.78
CA ILE A 231 -14.27 13.01 2.67
C ILE A 231 -14.96 12.27 3.83
N LYS A 232 -15.62 11.13 3.55
CA LYS A 232 -16.27 10.34 4.61
C LYS A 232 -15.26 9.78 5.62
N ALA A 233 -14.10 9.33 5.16
CA ALA A 233 -13.03 8.88 6.06
C ALA A 233 -12.53 10.02 6.95
N LEU A 234 -12.23 11.19 6.36
CA LEU A 234 -11.75 12.36 7.09
C LEU A 234 -12.78 12.90 8.10
N LEU A 235 -14.08 12.91 7.74
CA LEU A 235 -15.16 13.26 8.66
C LEU A 235 -15.24 12.27 9.84
N LYS A 236 -15.14 10.97 9.57
CA LYS A 236 -15.16 9.94 10.62
C LYS A 236 -13.97 10.09 11.57
N LEU A 237 -12.80 10.43 11.04
CA LEU A 237 -11.59 10.71 11.82
C LEU A 237 -11.66 12.04 12.59
N GLY A 238 -12.69 12.86 12.37
CA GLY A 238 -12.86 14.15 13.06
C GLY A 238 -11.87 15.24 12.66
N VAL A 239 -11.02 15.00 11.65
CA VAL A 239 -10.00 15.97 11.19
C VAL A 239 -10.58 17.05 10.26
N ILE A 240 -11.81 16.85 9.80
CA ILE A 240 -12.63 17.86 9.12
C ILE A 240 -14.06 17.80 9.66
N ALA A 241 -14.82 18.89 9.51
CA ALA A 241 -16.25 18.96 9.85
C ALA A 241 -17.07 19.52 8.67
N GLU A 242 -18.38 19.26 8.68
CA GLU A 242 -19.31 19.88 7.73
C GLU A 242 -19.54 21.35 8.09
N ASP A 243 -19.48 22.24 7.09
CA ASP A 243 -19.66 23.68 7.26
C ASP A 243 -20.68 24.24 6.25
N GLY A 244 -21.85 23.58 6.21
CA GLY A 244 -22.98 23.97 5.38
C GLY A 244 -22.70 23.86 3.87
N ARG A 245 -22.91 24.98 3.16
CA ARG A 245 -22.83 25.03 1.69
C ARG A 245 -22.06 26.25 1.19
N GLU A 246 -21.49 26.10 0.01
CA GLU A 246 -20.97 27.19 -0.81
C GLU A 246 -21.66 27.10 -2.18
N GLY A 247 -22.61 28.01 -2.40
CA GLY A 247 -23.58 27.88 -3.50
C GLY A 247 -24.35 26.56 -3.40
N ARG A 248 -24.22 25.71 -4.42
CA ARG A 248 -24.87 24.37 -4.47
C ARG A 248 -24.00 23.24 -3.89
N SER A 249 -22.75 23.53 -3.56
CA SER A 249 -21.78 22.53 -3.10
C SER A 249 -21.79 22.43 -1.59
N ARG A 250 -21.57 21.22 -1.05
CA ARG A 250 -21.26 21.04 0.37
C ARG A 250 -19.90 21.65 0.67
N ALA A 251 -19.81 22.34 1.80
CA ALA A 251 -18.57 22.90 2.31
C ALA A 251 -18.15 22.17 3.59
N PHE A 252 -16.84 22.14 3.82
CA PHE A 252 -16.18 21.51 4.94
C PHE A 252 -15.13 22.45 5.49
N VAL A 253 -14.78 22.28 6.76
CA VAL A 253 -13.73 23.02 7.43
C VAL A 253 -12.73 22.05 8.05
N LYS A 254 -11.44 22.38 8.01
CA LYS A 254 -10.42 21.65 8.76
C LYS A 254 -10.69 21.82 10.25
N SER A 255 -10.67 20.73 11.01
CA SER A 255 -10.81 20.81 12.46
C SER A 255 -9.53 21.40 13.05
N GLY A 256 -9.70 22.33 14.01
CA GLY A 256 -8.58 22.89 14.77
C GLY A 256 -7.80 21.80 15.49
N THR A 257 -6.53 22.06 15.79
CA THR A 257 -5.75 21.27 16.74
C THR A 257 -6.14 21.78 18.13
N ASP A 258 -7.28 21.34 18.65
CA ASP A 258 -7.54 21.55 20.07
C ASP A 258 -6.55 20.65 20.81
N ALA A 259 -5.48 21.25 21.32
CA ALA A 259 -4.60 20.62 22.29
C ALA A 259 -5.46 20.33 23.54
N GLN A 260 -5.87 19.08 23.71
CA GLN A 260 -6.28 18.55 25.00
C GLN A 260 -5.15 17.70 25.57
#